data_AF-A0A962CHQ2-F1
#
_entry.id   AF-A0A962CHQ2-F1
#
_cell.length_a   1.000
_cell.length_b   1.000
_cell.length_c   1.000
_cell.angle_alpha   90.00
_cell.angle_beta   90.00
_cell.angle_gamma   90.00
#
_symmetry.space_group_name_H-M   'P 1'
#
loop_
_entity.id
_entity.type
_entity.pdbx_description
1 polymer ?
#
loop_
_entity_poly.entity_id
_entity_poly.type
_entity_poly.pdbx_seq_one_letter_code
_entity_poly.pdbx_strand_id
1 'polypeptide(L)'
;MSDDGGLWLLALGPAGATSLYWFLYRYYRNTDKSHAFERETAVDAKPVTGSDQKVDEVKGTRETRIGGDNVNAYRKRVQRIRSDSS
;
A
#
# COMPACT_ATOMS: atom_id res chain seq x y z
N MET A 1 -44.29 -6.59 -38.87
CA MET A 1 -42.99 -6.05 -38.40
C MET A 1 -42.52 -6.92 -37.26
N SER A 2 -41.24 -7.27 -37.21
CA SER A 2 -40.67 -8.14 -36.18
C SER A 2 -40.59 -7.40 -34.84
N ASP A 3 -41.51 -7.66 -33.93
CA ASP A 3 -41.60 -6.99 -32.63
C ASP A 3 -40.39 -7.27 -31.71
N ASP A 4 -39.63 -8.35 -31.96
CA ASP A 4 -38.47 -8.74 -31.15
C ASP A 4 -37.25 -7.81 -31.33
N GLY A 5 -37.04 -7.25 -32.53
CA GLY A 5 -35.89 -6.40 -32.81
C GLY A 5 -35.98 -5.01 -32.17
N GLY A 6 -37.20 -4.50 -31.99
CA GLY A 6 -37.44 -3.16 -31.43
C GLY A 6 -37.17 -3.08 -29.93
N LEU A 7 -37.52 -4.14 -29.19
CA LEU A 7 -37.31 -4.19 -27.74
C LEU A 7 -35.83 -4.21 -27.36
N TRP A 8 -35.00 -4.91 -28.13
CA TRP A 8 -33.55 -4.93 -27.90
C TRP A 8 -32.91 -3.55 -28.14
N LEU A 9 -33.32 -2.86 -29.20
CA LEU A 9 -32.84 -1.51 -29.49
C LEU A 9 -33.28 -0.50 -28.42
N LEU A 10 -34.51 -0.61 -27.90
CA LEU A 10 -34.99 0.22 -26.80
C LEU A 10 -34.20 -0.02 -25.50
N ALA A 11 -33.81 -1.28 -25.24
CA ALA A 11 -33.07 -1.65 -24.05
C ALA A 11 -31.62 -1.13 -24.04
N LEU A 12 -31.01 -0.83 -25.20
CA LEU A 12 -29.62 -0.36 -25.29
C LEU A 12 -29.37 0.94 -24.51
N GLY A 13 -30.34 1.86 -24.47
CA GLY A 13 -30.21 3.12 -23.74
C GLY A 13 -30.08 2.90 -22.22
N PRO A 14 -31.11 2.33 -21.57
CA PRO A 14 -31.06 2.02 -20.14
C PRO A 14 -29.90 1.08 -19.78
N ALA A 15 -29.65 0.03 -20.57
CA ALA A 15 -28.56 -0.90 -20.31
C ALA A 15 -27.19 -0.20 -20.38
N GLY A 16 -26.98 0.66 -21.39
CA GLY A 16 -25.76 1.45 -21.54
C GLY A 16 -25.56 2.43 -20.39
N ALA A 17 -26.60 3.16 -19.98
CA ALA A 17 -26.55 4.11 -18.87
C ALA A 17 -26.22 3.41 -17.54
N THR A 18 -26.89 2.29 -17.24
CA THR A 18 -26.64 1.51 -16.03
C THR A 18 -25.23 0.90 -16.04
N SER A 19 -24.78 0.38 -17.19
CA SER A 19 -23.44 -0.20 -17.32
C SER A 19 -22.34 0.85 -17.12
N LEU A 20 -22.49 2.03 -17.73
CA LEU A 20 -21.54 3.14 -17.57
C LEU A 20 -21.50 3.62 -16.11
N TYR A 21 -22.66 3.84 -15.50
CA TYR A 21 -22.75 4.22 -14.08
C TYR A 21 -22.05 3.21 -13.18
N TRP A 22 -22.33 1.92 -13.36
CA TRP A 22 -21.75 0.88 -12.53
C TRP A 22 -20.24 0.73 -12.73
N PHE A 23 -19.75 0.86 -13.98
CA PHE A 23 -18.33 0.88 -14.29
C PHE A 23 -17.62 2.02 -13.57
N LEU A 24 -18.14 3.26 -13.67
CA LEU A 24 -17.58 4.42 -12.97
C LEU A 24 -17.65 4.25 -11.45
N TYR A 25 -18.78 3.76 -10.95
CA TYR A 25 -18.97 3.48 -9.53
C TYR A 25 -17.91 2.53 -9.02
N ARG A 26 -17.67 1.39 -9.69
CA ARG A 26 -16.67 0.40 -9.31
C ARG A 26 -15.23 0.86 -9.57
N TYR A 27 -15.00 1.68 -10.58
CA TYR A 27 -13.67 2.25 -10.86
C TYR A 27 -13.20 3.18 -9.74
N TYR A 28 -14.10 4.00 -9.20
CA TYR A 28 -13.80 4.91 -8.11
C TYR A 28 -14.00 4.28 -6.73
N ARG A 29 -14.96 3.37 -6.57
CA ARG A 29 -15.08 2.55 -5.36
C ARG A 29 -14.01 1.47 -5.39
N ASN A 30 -12.99 1.67 -4.59
CA ASN A 30 -11.96 0.69 -4.24
C ASN A 30 -12.49 -0.59 -3.53
N THR A 31 -13.77 -0.96 -3.66
CA THR A 31 -14.39 -2.10 -2.97
C THR A 31 -13.80 -3.45 -3.40
N ASP A 32 -13.23 -3.53 -4.61
CA ASP A 32 -12.55 -4.71 -5.15
C ASP A 32 -11.01 -4.61 -5.11
N LYS A 33 -10.46 -3.51 -4.56
CA LYS A 33 -9.04 -3.43 -4.27
C LYS A 33 -8.83 -3.76 -2.79
N SER A 34 -8.37 -4.97 -2.53
CA SER A 34 -7.72 -5.27 -1.25
C SER A 34 -6.53 -4.32 -1.12
N HIS A 35 -6.53 -3.46 -0.11
CA HIS A 35 -5.36 -2.68 0.22
C HIS A 35 -4.19 -3.67 0.38
N ALA A 36 -3.15 -3.56 -0.45
CA ALA A 36 -1.93 -4.36 -0.32
C ALA A 36 -1.28 -4.21 1.09
N PHE A 37 -1.77 -3.26 1.87
CA PHE A 37 -1.41 -2.98 3.26
C PHE A 37 -1.90 -4.03 4.28
N GLU A 38 -2.82 -4.93 3.94
CA GLU A 38 -3.30 -5.94 4.90
C GLU A 38 -2.32 -7.10 5.09
N ARG A 39 -1.39 -7.35 4.15
CA ARG A 39 -0.49 -8.50 4.22
C ARG A 39 0.93 -8.18 4.69
N GLU A 40 1.30 -6.90 4.77
CA GLU A 40 2.70 -6.50 5.01
C GLU A 40 3.02 -6.00 6.42
N THR A 41 2.03 -5.96 7.32
CA THR A 41 2.18 -5.42 8.69
C THR A 41 2.01 -6.49 9.77
N ALA A 42 2.28 -7.75 9.46
CA ALA A 42 2.48 -8.75 10.51
C ALA A 42 3.84 -8.49 11.18
N VAL A 43 3.87 -7.57 12.15
CA VAL A 43 5.05 -7.30 12.97
C VAL A 43 5.15 -8.39 14.03
N ASP A 44 5.92 -9.43 13.73
CA ASP A 44 6.32 -10.43 14.73
C ASP A 44 7.37 -9.80 15.64
N ALA A 45 6.93 -9.37 16.83
CA ALA A 45 7.78 -8.77 17.84
C ALA A 45 8.68 -9.84 18.47
N LYS A 46 9.81 -10.12 17.83
CA LYS A 46 10.85 -10.97 18.41
C LYS A 46 11.54 -10.22 19.55
N PRO A 47 11.80 -10.87 20.70
CA PRO A 47 12.59 -10.25 21.76
C PRO A 47 13.96 -9.85 21.19
N VAL A 48 14.38 -8.62 21.47
CA VAL A 48 15.74 -8.16 21.17
C VAL A 48 16.65 -8.80 22.21
N THR A 49 17.17 -9.99 21.89
CA THR A 49 18.21 -10.64 22.69
C THR A 49 19.57 -10.15 22.23
N GLY A 50 20.29 -9.45 23.10
CA GLY A 50 21.65 -8.97 22.87
C GLY A 50 22.22 -8.39 24.17
N SER A 51 23.53 -8.48 24.35
CA SER A 51 24.22 -7.72 25.40
C SER A 51 24.34 -6.28 24.93
N ASP A 52 23.73 -5.33 25.66
CA ASP A 52 23.88 -3.91 25.38
C ASP A 52 25.34 -3.50 25.59
N GLN A 53 26.08 -3.38 24.50
CA GLN A 53 27.40 -2.77 24.49
C GLN A 53 27.28 -1.37 23.92
N LYS A 54 27.62 -0.37 24.73
CA LYS A 54 27.67 1.02 24.27
C LYS A 54 28.76 1.17 23.21
N VAL A 55 28.37 1.50 21.99
CA VAL A 55 29.29 1.61 20.84
C VAL A 55 29.72 3.06 20.59
N ASP A 56 28.83 4.03 20.86
CA ASP A 56 29.11 5.45 20.68
C ASP A 56 28.18 6.32 21.55
N GLU A 57 28.51 7.60 21.70
CA GLU A 57 27.69 8.62 22.36
C GLU A 57 27.83 9.98 21.66
N VAL A 58 26.73 10.46 21.08
CA VAL A 58 26.68 11.79 20.46
C VAL A 58 26.11 12.80 21.46
N LYS A 59 26.92 13.77 21.88
CA LYS A 59 26.48 14.90 22.71
C LYS A 59 26.42 16.18 21.88
N GLY A 60 25.29 16.89 21.93
CA GLY A 60 25.16 18.22 21.33
C GLY A 60 24.99 18.23 19.81
N THR A 61 24.18 17.32 19.27
CA THR A 61 23.83 17.36 17.84
C THR A 61 23.07 18.65 17.49
N ARG A 62 23.52 19.36 16.45
CA ARG A 62 22.78 20.46 15.79
C ARG A 62 22.13 20.03 14.47
N GLU A 63 22.41 18.80 14.05
CA GLU A 63 21.83 18.20 12.85
C GLU A 63 20.33 18.02 13.06
N THR A 64 19.55 18.47 12.07
CA THR A 64 18.08 18.30 12.09
C THR A 64 17.66 16.91 11.66
N ARG A 65 18.59 16.10 11.12
CA ARG A 65 18.34 14.78 10.57
C ARG A 65 19.44 13.78 10.92
N ILE A 66 19.07 12.51 10.93
CA ILE A 66 20.01 11.41 11.12
C ILE A 66 20.58 11.03 9.76
N GLY A 67 21.91 10.94 9.66
CA GLY A 67 22.58 10.46 8.46
C GLY A 67 22.07 9.07 8.06
N GLY A 68 21.47 8.96 6.89
CA GLY A 68 20.88 7.69 6.41
C GLY A 68 19.40 7.50 6.76
N ASP A 69 18.67 8.54 7.15
CA ASP A 69 17.22 8.45 7.33
C ASP A 69 16.50 7.98 6.05
N ASN A 70 15.36 7.29 6.22
CA ASN A 70 14.56 6.78 5.11
C ASN A 70 13.27 7.60 4.88
N VAL A 71 13.23 8.86 5.33
CA VAL A 71 11.99 9.67 5.43
C VAL A 71 11.27 9.81 4.09
N ASN A 72 12.01 10.00 2.99
CA ASN A 72 11.44 10.11 1.64
C ASN A 72 11.47 8.78 0.86
N ALA A 73 12.06 7.74 1.44
CA ALA A 73 12.23 6.43 0.83
C ALA A 73 11.34 5.40 1.54
N TYR A 74 10.02 5.65 1.55
CA TYR A 74 9.02 4.89 2.31
C TYR A 74 9.04 3.37 2.06
N ARG A 75 9.54 2.93 0.89
CA ARG A 75 9.64 1.52 0.51
C ARG A 75 10.99 0.88 0.84
N LYS A 76 11.99 1.67 1.26
CA LYS A 76 13.31 1.15 1.63
C LYS A 76 13.25 0.68 3.09
N ARG A 77 13.19 -0.65 3.25
CA ARG A 77 13.28 -1.27 4.57
C ARG A 77 14.65 -1.00 5.18
N VAL A 78 14.67 -0.57 6.44
CA VAL A 78 15.90 -0.51 7.23
C VAL A 78 16.48 -1.92 7.35
N GLN A 79 17.71 -2.09 6.90
CA GLN A 79 18.42 -3.35 7.03
C GLN A 79 18.94 -3.45 8.46
N ARG A 80 18.80 -4.62 9.10
CA ARG A 80 19.49 -4.89 10.35
C ARG A 80 20.98 -4.92 10.06
N ILE A 81 21.78 -4.32 10.94
CA ILE A 81 23.23 -4.47 10.91
C ILE A 81 23.50 -5.97 11.03
N ARG A 82 24.05 -6.57 9.98
CA ARG A 82 24.49 -7.95 10.00
C ARG A 82 25.75 -7.99 10.84
N SER A 83 25.68 -8.63 12.00
CA SER A 83 26.86 -8.97 12.79
C SER A 83 27.62 -10.10 12.08
N ASP A 84 28.20 -9.82 10.91
CA ASP A 84 29.26 -10.66 10.36
C ASP A 84 30.56 -10.20 11.02
N SER A 85 30.80 -10.77 12.20
CA SER A 85 32.12 -10.82 12.83
C SER A 85 32.79 -12.12 12.41
N SER A 86 33.79 -12.01 11.54
CA SER A 86 34.99 -12.87 11.48
C SER A 86 36.15 -12.02 11.00
#